data_AF-A0A1X7V6K4-F1
#
_entry.id   AF-A0A1X7V6K4-F1
#
_cell.length_a   1.000
_cell.length_b   1.000
_cell.length_c   1.000
_cell.angle_alpha   90.00
_cell.angle_beta   90.00
_cell.angle_gamma   90.00
#
_symmetry.space_group_name_H-M   'P 1'
#
loop_
_entity.id
_entity.type
_entity.pdbx_description
1 polymer ?
#
loop_
_entity_poly.entity_id
_entity_poly.type
_entity_poly.pdbx_seq_one_letter_code
_entity_poly.pdbx_strand_id
1 'polypeptide(L)'
;MLDDIDILLQSKLEETKHKVLGLLSHTNVSEEFKTKIREMFNSDKSLFSGLQTAYSQNKYFFDHLGLVEPVEKLLCMKMRFRKHKGNRVLKFQRQCIYDFALLESLQQLMAYLPNQILQSHQRSDDLTSDTCECATYESHPLLSVENNSLEILLYYDDLEVCNPLSFRSIVHKIAIFYYTLRNLSPKYCSHNAAIQLVTVTKSSYLNNYGLEKVLKSFMERISVLEKDGAEFVVKGKKIRLNGTIWLTLADNLASHFLGGYKSLSSTLRKCRFCMAVAQDMKSKALENIYS
;
A
#
# COMPACT_ATOMS: atom_id res chain seq x y z
N MET A 1 -22.94 6.53 -3.95
CA MET A 1 -21.76 7.33 -3.53
C MET A 1 -21.32 8.28 -4.63
N LEU A 2 -20.84 7.81 -5.79
CA LEU A 2 -20.50 8.72 -6.91
C LEU A 2 -21.72 9.47 -7.44
N ASP A 3 -22.86 8.79 -7.60
CA ASP A 3 -24.11 9.44 -8.02
C ASP A 3 -24.56 10.52 -7.02
N ASP A 4 -24.44 10.25 -5.71
CA ASP A 4 -24.79 11.22 -4.67
C ASP A 4 -23.86 12.46 -4.68
N ILE A 5 -22.56 12.24 -4.93
CA ILE A 5 -21.57 13.33 -5.07
C ILE A 5 -21.84 14.11 -6.36
N ASP A 6 -22.16 13.44 -7.46
CA ASP A 6 -22.47 14.10 -8.73
C ASP A 6 -23.71 14.99 -8.59
N ILE A 7 -24.78 14.48 -7.95
CA ILE A 7 -25.99 15.26 -7.66
C ILE A 7 -25.65 16.49 -6.81
N LEU A 8 -24.83 16.34 -5.77
CA LEU A 8 -24.42 17.45 -4.92
C LEU A 8 -23.60 18.50 -5.69
N LEU A 9 -22.66 18.06 -6.54
CA LEU A 9 -21.84 18.95 -7.36
C LEU A 9 -22.68 19.68 -8.41
N GLN A 10 -23.60 18.98 -9.09
CA GLN A 10 -24.52 19.60 -10.04
C GLN A 10 -25.42 20.63 -9.36
N SER A 11 -25.95 20.32 -8.18
CA SER A 11 -26.73 21.27 -7.38
C SER A 11 -25.93 22.53 -7.04
N LYS A 12 -24.66 22.37 -6.62
CA LYS A 12 -23.79 23.49 -6.30
C LYS A 12 -23.37 24.30 -7.53
N LEU A 13 -23.18 23.63 -8.67
CA LEU A 13 -22.88 24.27 -9.95
C LEU A 13 -24.04 25.15 -10.41
N GLU A 14 -25.27 24.67 -10.30
CA GLU A 14 -26.48 25.43 -10.61
C GLU A 14 -26.70 26.62 -9.66
N GLU A 15 -26.47 26.44 -8.35
CA GLU A 15 -26.51 27.55 -7.40
C GLU A 15 -25.48 28.64 -7.76
N THR A 16 -24.28 28.22 -8.15
CA THR A 16 -23.20 29.13 -8.56
C THR A 16 -23.54 29.85 -9.86
N LYS A 17 -24.09 29.12 -10.85
CA LYS A 17 -24.58 29.66 -12.12
C LYS A 17 -25.62 30.76 -11.88
N HIS A 18 -26.61 30.50 -11.02
CA HIS A 18 -27.63 31.49 -10.66
C HIS A 18 -27.03 32.76 -10.03
N LYS A 19 -26.08 32.62 -9.09
CA LYS A 19 -25.42 33.75 -8.45
C LYS A 19 -24.60 34.58 -9.45
N VAL A 20 -23.82 33.93 -10.29
CA VAL A 20 -22.97 34.59 -11.30
C VAL A 20 -23.83 35.33 -12.33
N LEU A 21 -24.89 34.69 -12.84
CA LEU A 21 -25.79 35.32 -13.81
C LEU A 21 -26.60 36.47 -13.20
N GLY A 22 -27.01 36.34 -11.93
CA GLY A 22 -27.65 37.42 -11.18
C GLY A 22 -26.73 38.65 -11.06
N LEU A 23 -25.48 38.46 -10.65
CA LEU A 23 -24.49 39.55 -10.59
C LEU A 23 -24.25 40.20 -11.96
N LEU A 24 -24.14 39.39 -13.03
CA LEU A 24 -23.94 39.89 -14.39
C LEU A 24 -25.12 40.72 -14.92
N SER A 25 -26.35 40.45 -14.49
CA SER A 25 -27.52 41.25 -14.90
C SER A 25 -27.48 42.70 -14.39
N HIS A 26 -26.70 42.98 -13.35
CA HIS A 26 -26.52 44.31 -12.78
C HIS A 26 -25.27 45.05 -13.30
N THR A 27 -24.57 44.49 -14.30
CA THR A 27 -23.33 45.05 -14.85
C THR A 27 -23.50 45.50 -16.31
N ASN A 28 -22.80 46.58 -16.70
CA ASN A 28 -22.75 47.13 -18.06
C ASN A 28 -21.82 46.34 -19.01
N VAL A 29 -21.81 45.02 -18.87
CA VAL A 29 -20.98 44.14 -19.69
C VAL A 29 -21.75 43.74 -20.97
N SER A 30 -21.04 43.54 -22.08
CA SER A 30 -21.65 43.20 -23.37
C SER A 30 -22.46 41.90 -23.30
N GLU A 31 -23.57 41.85 -24.04
CA GLU A 31 -24.41 40.64 -24.13
C GLU A 31 -23.65 39.44 -24.71
N GLU A 32 -22.68 39.70 -25.58
CA GLU A 32 -21.80 38.66 -26.13
C GLU A 32 -20.98 37.97 -25.03
N PHE A 33 -20.45 38.75 -24.08
CA PHE A 33 -19.70 38.21 -22.94
C PHE A 33 -20.60 37.46 -21.96
N LYS A 34 -21.82 37.97 -21.69
CA LYS A 34 -22.81 37.25 -20.87
C LYS A 34 -23.20 35.92 -21.50
N THR A 35 -23.29 35.87 -22.83
CA THR A 35 -23.59 34.65 -23.58
C THR A 35 -22.46 33.62 -23.45
N LYS A 36 -21.20 34.05 -23.60
CA LYS A 36 -20.03 33.18 -23.37
C LYS A 36 -19.99 32.60 -21.96
N ILE A 37 -20.31 33.40 -20.93
CA ILE A 37 -20.38 32.88 -19.55
C ILE A 37 -21.52 31.86 -19.39
N ARG A 38 -22.71 32.10 -19.97
CA ARG A 38 -23.80 31.10 -19.95
C ARG A 38 -23.37 29.78 -20.61
N GLU A 39 -22.68 29.87 -21.73
CA GLU A 39 -22.14 28.69 -22.44
C GLU A 39 -21.12 27.92 -21.60
N MET A 40 -20.28 28.61 -20.81
CA MET A 40 -19.34 27.94 -19.90
C MET A 40 -20.02 27.06 -18.84
N PHE A 41 -21.25 27.40 -18.42
CA PHE A 41 -22.03 26.60 -17.48
C PHE A 41 -22.91 25.53 -18.15
N ASN A 42 -23.03 25.52 -19.48
CA ASN A 42 -23.82 24.54 -20.22
C ASN A 42 -23.00 23.29 -20.63
N SER A 43 -21.90 22.99 -19.94
CA SER A 43 -21.18 21.75 -20.18
C SER A 43 -22.02 20.57 -19.66
N ASP A 44 -22.70 19.86 -20.57
CA ASP A 44 -23.53 18.66 -20.25
C ASP A 44 -22.74 17.46 -19.70
N LYS A 45 -21.42 17.59 -19.58
CA LYS A 45 -20.57 16.52 -19.05
C LYS A 45 -20.49 16.64 -17.53
N SER A 46 -21.21 15.77 -16.84
CA SER A 46 -20.92 15.41 -15.46
C SER A 46 -19.41 15.15 -15.28
N LEU A 47 -18.85 15.60 -14.15
CA LEU A 47 -17.45 15.34 -13.77
C LEU A 47 -17.14 13.85 -13.68
N PHE A 48 -18.17 13.03 -13.43
CA PHE A 48 -18.09 11.57 -13.37
C PHE A 48 -18.69 10.89 -14.60
N SER A 49 -18.88 11.63 -15.70
CA SER A 49 -19.33 11.05 -16.96
C SER A 49 -18.30 10.03 -17.46
N GLY A 50 -18.73 8.79 -17.61
CA GLY A 50 -17.87 7.66 -17.94
C GLY A 50 -17.31 6.92 -16.72
N LEU A 51 -17.68 7.31 -15.49
CA LEU A 51 -17.25 6.65 -14.23
C LEU A 51 -18.40 5.98 -13.47
N GLN A 52 -19.53 5.71 -14.15
CA GLN A 52 -20.74 5.19 -13.51
C GLN A 52 -20.61 3.73 -13.07
N THR A 53 -19.70 2.96 -13.66
CA THR A 53 -19.53 1.53 -13.36
C THR A 53 -18.15 1.28 -12.77
N ALA A 54 -18.03 0.23 -11.95
CA ALA A 54 -16.73 -0.22 -11.43
C ALA A 54 -15.73 -0.50 -12.57
N TYR A 55 -16.21 -1.04 -13.69
CA TYR A 55 -15.40 -1.26 -14.89
C TYR A 55 -14.84 0.05 -15.44
N SER A 56 -15.70 1.05 -15.61
CA SER A 56 -15.30 2.32 -16.23
C SER A 56 -14.44 3.17 -15.29
N GLN A 57 -14.65 3.06 -13.97
CA GLN A 57 -13.74 3.60 -12.95
C GLN A 57 -12.37 2.93 -12.99
N ASN A 58 -12.30 1.59 -12.98
CA ASN A 58 -11.03 0.87 -13.04
C ASN A 58 -10.27 1.20 -14.33
N LYS A 59 -10.97 1.25 -15.45
CA LYS A 59 -10.39 1.66 -16.72
C LYS A 59 -9.82 3.08 -16.64
N TYR A 60 -10.57 4.02 -16.05
CA TYR A 60 -10.07 5.38 -15.86
C TYR A 60 -8.83 5.42 -14.96
N PHE A 61 -8.82 4.67 -13.86
CA PHE A 61 -7.67 4.59 -12.95
C PHE A 61 -6.43 3.99 -13.63
N PHE A 62 -6.62 2.98 -14.48
CA PHE A 62 -5.55 2.41 -15.28
C PHE A 62 -5.02 3.41 -16.30
N ASP A 63 -5.91 3.98 -17.12
CA ASP A 63 -5.56 4.85 -18.25
C ASP A 63 -4.97 6.21 -17.79
N HIS A 64 -5.41 6.74 -16.63
CA HIS A 64 -5.09 8.12 -16.21
C HIS A 64 -4.35 8.21 -14.87
N LEU A 65 -4.51 7.22 -13.97
CA LEU A 65 -3.89 7.25 -12.64
C LEU A 65 -2.72 6.28 -12.47
N GLY A 66 -2.37 5.54 -13.52
CA GLY A 66 -1.27 4.57 -13.48
C GLY A 66 -1.49 3.47 -12.46
N LEU A 67 -2.75 3.03 -12.27
CA LEU A 67 -3.09 1.96 -11.34
C LEU A 67 -2.28 0.69 -11.62
N VAL A 68 -1.55 0.23 -10.62
CA VAL A 68 -0.79 -1.04 -10.70
C VAL A 68 -1.71 -2.20 -10.36
N GLU A 69 -2.09 -2.97 -11.37
CA GLU A 69 -2.94 -4.14 -11.19
C GLU A 69 -2.16 -5.35 -10.63
N PRO A 70 -2.82 -6.19 -9.82
CA PRO A 70 -2.21 -7.41 -9.31
C PRO A 70 -1.99 -8.44 -10.42
N VAL A 71 -0.82 -9.07 -10.41
CA VAL A 71 -0.48 -10.21 -11.26
C VAL A 71 -0.73 -11.50 -10.51
N GLU A 72 -1.65 -12.32 -11.03
CA GLU A 72 -1.90 -13.65 -10.47
C GLU A 72 -0.75 -14.61 -10.79
N LYS A 73 -0.16 -15.21 -9.76
CA LYS A 73 0.90 -16.23 -9.90
C LYS A 73 0.48 -17.55 -9.28
N LEU A 74 0.63 -18.62 -10.05
CA LEU A 74 0.31 -19.98 -9.60
C LEU A 74 1.45 -20.54 -8.73
N LEU A 75 1.17 -20.84 -7.46
CA LEU A 75 2.10 -21.56 -6.59
C LEU A 75 2.10 -23.06 -6.85
N CYS A 76 0.90 -23.64 -7.04
CA CYS A 76 0.68 -25.08 -7.15
C CYS A 76 -0.74 -25.41 -7.61
N MET A 77 -0.91 -26.60 -8.20
CA MET A 77 -2.21 -27.25 -8.36
C MET A 77 -2.35 -28.39 -7.35
N LYS A 78 -3.28 -28.27 -6.39
CA LYS A 78 -3.59 -29.36 -5.46
C LYS A 78 -4.79 -30.16 -5.94
N MET A 79 -4.65 -31.47 -5.97
CA MET A 79 -5.78 -32.38 -6.16
C MET A 79 -6.63 -32.42 -4.90
N ARG A 80 -7.95 -32.22 -5.05
CA ARG A 80 -8.91 -32.37 -3.95
C ARG A 80 -10.16 -33.08 -4.45
N PHE A 81 -10.67 -34.01 -3.63
CA PHE A 81 -12.00 -34.57 -3.85
C PHE A 81 -13.06 -33.53 -3.47
N ARG A 82 -14.02 -33.31 -4.36
CA ARG A 82 -15.23 -32.53 -4.07
C ARG A 82 -16.46 -33.40 -4.31
N LYS A 83 -17.47 -33.24 -3.46
CA LYS A 83 -18.79 -33.80 -3.72
C LYS A 83 -19.46 -33.01 -4.84
N HIS A 84 -19.90 -33.70 -5.88
CA HIS A 84 -20.69 -33.13 -6.96
C HIS A 84 -21.85 -34.09 -7.25
N LYS A 85 -23.08 -33.64 -7.00
CA LYS A 85 -24.29 -34.46 -7.14
C LYS A 85 -24.17 -35.84 -6.46
N GLY A 86 -23.72 -35.85 -5.19
CA GLY A 86 -23.55 -37.09 -4.40
C GLY A 86 -22.23 -37.84 -4.65
N ASN A 87 -21.60 -37.71 -5.82
CA ASN A 87 -20.37 -38.42 -6.16
C ASN A 87 -19.11 -37.65 -5.75
N ARG A 88 -18.04 -38.37 -5.37
CA ARG A 88 -16.71 -37.79 -5.14
C ARG A 88 -15.99 -37.65 -6.47
N VAL A 89 -15.78 -36.42 -6.90
CA VAL A 89 -15.05 -36.09 -8.13
C VAL A 89 -13.71 -35.47 -7.76
N LEU A 90 -12.64 -35.92 -8.40
CA LEU A 90 -11.32 -35.31 -8.27
C LEU A 90 -11.32 -33.98 -9.03
N LYS A 91 -10.97 -32.89 -8.35
CA LYS A 91 -10.78 -31.58 -8.99
C LYS A 91 -9.41 -31.02 -8.65
N PHE A 92 -8.78 -30.40 -9.64
CA PHE A 92 -7.58 -29.61 -9.44
C PHE A 92 -7.97 -28.24 -8.92
N GLN A 93 -7.41 -27.86 -7.78
CA GLN A 93 -7.55 -26.53 -7.21
C GLN A 93 -6.25 -25.76 -7.41
N ARG A 94 -6.34 -24.64 -8.14
CA ARG A 94 -5.25 -23.67 -8.26
C ARG A 94 -5.04 -22.98 -6.91
N GLN A 95 -3.77 -22.88 -6.49
CA GLN A 95 -3.34 -22.11 -5.34
C GLN A 95 -2.49 -20.97 -5.86
N CYS A 96 -3.05 -19.76 -5.85
CA CYS A 96 -2.44 -18.58 -6.43
C CYS A 96 -2.10 -17.55 -5.36
N ILE A 97 -1.15 -16.68 -5.68
CA ILE A 97 -0.89 -15.41 -5.02
C ILE A 97 -1.15 -14.27 -5.99
N TYR A 98 -1.34 -13.07 -5.45
CA TYR A 98 -1.53 -11.85 -6.22
C TYR A 98 -0.42 -10.87 -5.85
N ASP A 99 0.51 -10.67 -6.77
CA ASP A 99 1.66 -9.79 -6.55
C ASP A 99 1.44 -8.45 -7.26
N PHE A 100 1.92 -7.38 -6.64
CA PHE A 100 1.94 -6.05 -7.22
C PHE A 100 3.37 -5.73 -7.63
N ALA A 101 3.52 -5.13 -8.81
CA ALA A 101 4.82 -4.89 -9.39
C ALA A 101 5.50 -3.69 -8.70
N LEU A 102 6.59 -3.97 -7.96
CA LEU A 102 7.22 -3.00 -7.04
C LEU A 102 7.67 -1.73 -7.76
N LEU A 103 8.36 -1.87 -8.90
CA LEU A 103 8.96 -0.72 -9.58
C LEU A 103 7.89 0.18 -10.20
N GLU A 104 6.82 -0.40 -10.70
CA GLU A 104 5.65 0.28 -11.23
C GLU A 104 4.90 1.01 -10.11
N SER A 105 4.76 0.38 -8.94
CA SER A 105 4.15 1.01 -7.77
C SER A 105 4.98 2.18 -7.24
N LEU A 106 6.31 2.04 -7.21
CA LEU A 106 7.23 3.13 -6.86
C LEU A 106 7.16 4.26 -7.90
N GLN A 107 7.14 3.94 -9.20
CA GLN A 107 6.99 4.91 -10.28
C GLN A 107 5.67 5.69 -10.16
N GLN A 108 4.58 5.03 -9.80
CA GLN A 108 3.29 5.67 -9.54
C GLN A 108 3.40 6.63 -8.35
N LEU A 109 3.95 6.19 -7.21
CA LEU A 109 4.18 7.04 -6.04
C LEU A 109 5.03 8.27 -6.38
N MET A 110 6.11 8.10 -7.14
CA MET A 110 6.99 9.18 -7.55
C MET A 110 6.34 10.15 -8.53
N ALA A 111 5.36 9.71 -9.33
CA ALA A 111 4.60 10.61 -10.18
C ALA A 111 3.73 11.58 -9.35
N TYR A 112 3.17 11.11 -8.24
CA TYR A 112 2.28 11.90 -7.38
C TYR A 112 3.00 12.69 -6.29
N LEU A 113 4.05 12.13 -5.69
CA LEU A 113 4.74 12.68 -4.53
C LEU A 113 6.26 12.84 -4.75
N PRO A 114 6.73 13.36 -5.90
CA PRO A 114 8.15 13.39 -6.21
C PRO A 114 8.96 14.24 -5.24
N ASN A 115 8.42 15.38 -4.82
CA ASN A 115 9.13 16.29 -3.94
C ASN A 115 9.28 15.67 -2.54
N GLN A 116 8.25 15.00 -2.04
CA GLN A 116 8.32 14.34 -0.73
C GLN A 116 9.30 13.17 -0.73
N ILE A 117 9.36 12.40 -1.82
CA ILE A 117 10.23 11.21 -1.89
C ILE A 117 11.71 11.60 -2.12
N LEU A 118 11.96 12.60 -2.96
CA LEU A 118 13.32 13.01 -3.34
C LEU A 118 13.97 13.99 -2.36
N GLN A 119 13.19 14.64 -1.49
CA GLN A 119 13.72 15.49 -0.44
C GLN A 119 13.67 14.68 0.86
N SER A 120 14.80 14.11 1.27
CA SER A 120 14.89 13.46 2.56
C SER A 120 14.56 14.47 3.66
N HIS A 121 13.75 14.06 4.64
CA HIS A 121 13.38 14.92 5.77
C HIS A 121 14.57 15.04 6.71
N GLN A 122 15.48 15.96 6.40
CA GLN A 122 16.46 16.43 7.37
C GLN A 122 15.85 17.61 8.11
N ARG A 123 15.63 17.43 9.42
CA ARG A 123 15.33 18.56 10.28
C ARG A 123 16.58 19.40 10.49
N SER A 124 16.38 20.70 10.66
CA SER A 124 17.43 21.68 10.92
C SER A 124 17.44 22.17 12.37
N ASP A 125 16.64 21.57 13.25
CA ASP A 125 16.62 21.85 14.68
C ASP A 125 17.35 20.74 15.45
N ASP A 126 17.83 21.02 16.67
CA ASP A 126 18.54 20.05 17.52
C ASP A 126 17.59 18.98 18.13
N LEU A 127 16.47 18.67 17.47
CA LEU A 127 15.45 17.75 17.93
C LEU A 127 15.39 16.50 17.04
N THR A 128 15.53 15.34 17.68
CA THR A 128 15.30 14.04 17.04
C THR A 128 13.87 13.96 16.51
N SER A 129 13.73 13.73 15.21
CA SER A 129 12.42 13.76 14.54
C SER A 129 12.03 12.46 13.83
N ASP A 130 13.02 11.66 13.42
CA ASP A 130 12.83 10.39 12.73
C ASP A 130 14.03 9.46 13.01
N THR A 131 13.92 8.18 12.66
CA THR A 131 14.98 7.15 12.81
C THR A 131 16.22 7.39 11.92
N CYS A 132 16.34 8.55 11.26
CA CYS A 132 17.46 8.94 10.39
C CYS A 132 18.71 9.18 11.23
N GLU A 133 18.50 9.50 12.51
CA GLU A 133 19.52 9.78 13.51
C GLU A 133 19.85 8.53 14.36
N CYS A 134 19.33 7.35 13.98
CA CYS A 134 19.70 6.10 14.64
C CYS A 134 21.08 5.64 14.15
N ALA A 135 21.93 5.16 15.06
CA ALA A 135 23.25 4.60 14.72
C ALA A 135 23.20 3.49 13.64
N THR A 136 22.06 2.79 13.53
CA THR A 136 21.83 1.78 12.49
C THR A 136 21.75 2.40 11.09
N TYR A 137 21.27 3.63 10.97
CA TYR A 137 21.17 4.35 9.70
C TYR A 137 22.55 4.81 9.23
N GLU A 138 23.33 5.43 10.13
CA GLU A 138 24.67 5.93 9.84
C GLU A 138 25.65 4.83 9.39
N SER A 139 25.45 3.62 9.89
CA SER A 139 26.26 2.44 9.56
C SER A 139 25.72 1.62 8.38
N HIS A 140 24.56 1.96 7.82
CA HIS A 140 23.93 1.16 6.78
C HIS A 140 24.65 1.32 5.42
N PRO A 141 25.18 0.25 4.79
CA PRO A 141 26.05 0.33 3.61
C PRO A 141 25.48 1.10 2.39
N LEU A 142 24.16 1.07 2.22
CA LEU A 142 23.45 1.76 1.14
C LEU A 142 22.90 3.14 1.59
N LEU A 143 22.06 3.15 2.63
CA LEU A 143 21.37 4.35 3.10
C LEU A 143 22.28 5.45 3.67
N SER A 144 23.45 5.11 4.23
CA SER A 144 24.38 6.13 4.76
C SER A 144 25.19 6.84 3.67
N VAL A 145 25.31 6.22 2.49
CA VAL A 145 26.12 6.72 1.38
C VAL A 145 25.28 7.51 0.38
N GLU A 146 24.07 7.04 0.11
CA GLU A 146 23.18 7.63 -0.89
C GLU A 146 22.05 8.44 -0.25
N ASN A 147 22.22 9.77 -0.18
CA ASN A 147 21.27 10.71 0.42
C ASN A 147 19.82 10.64 -0.09
N ASN A 148 19.56 10.01 -1.24
CA ASN A 148 18.25 9.92 -1.88
C ASN A 148 17.76 8.48 -2.08
N SER A 149 18.31 7.52 -1.33
CA SER A 149 17.87 6.12 -1.42
C SER A 149 16.43 5.93 -0.99
N LEU A 150 15.72 5.00 -1.64
CA LEU A 150 14.37 4.63 -1.28
C LEU A 150 14.38 3.71 -0.05
N GLU A 151 13.70 4.15 1.00
CA GLU A 151 13.64 3.47 2.29
C GLU A 151 12.27 2.80 2.45
N ILE A 152 12.22 1.49 2.17
CA ILE A 152 10.97 0.73 2.15
C ILE A 152 10.67 0.18 3.55
N LEU A 153 9.53 0.56 4.11
CA LEU A 153 8.96 -0.06 5.31
C LEU A 153 8.02 -1.18 4.87
N LEU A 154 8.46 -2.43 4.99
CA LEU A 154 7.64 -3.59 4.65
C LEU A 154 6.77 -3.98 5.84
N TYR A 155 5.49 -4.20 5.62
CA TYR A 155 4.54 -4.65 6.62
C TYR A 155 4.01 -6.03 6.28
N TYR A 156 3.74 -6.83 7.30
CA TYR A 156 3.00 -8.08 7.19
C TYR A 156 1.86 -8.09 8.20
N ASP A 157 0.64 -8.28 7.69
CA ASP A 157 -0.57 -8.47 8.48
C ASP A 157 -1.37 -9.67 7.96
N ASP A 158 -2.11 -10.33 8.85
CA ASP A 158 -3.05 -11.36 8.49
C ASP A 158 -4.49 -10.89 8.78
N LEU A 159 -5.27 -10.72 7.73
CA LEU A 159 -6.67 -10.31 7.79
C LEU A 159 -7.62 -11.52 7.84
N GLU A 160 -8.58 -11.51 8.77
CA GLU A 160 -9.66 -12.48 8.84
C GLU A 160 -10.94 -11.88 8.23
N VAL A 161 -11.31 -12.35 7.03
CA VAL A 161 -12.44 -11.78 6.26
C VAL A 161 -13.80 -12.40 6.62
N CYS A 162 -13.80 -13.47 7.42
CA CYS A 162 -15.02 -14.18 7.81
C CYS A 162 -15.47 -13.82 9.22
N ASN A 163 -16.78 -13.99 9.49
CA ASN A 163 -17.41 -13.66 10.77
C ASN A 163 -16.59 -14.22 11.97
N PRO A 164 -16.07 -13.36 12.85
CA PRO A 164 -15.19 -13.75 13.96
C PRO A 164 -15.89 -14.66 14.99
N LEU A 165 -17.22 -14.78 14.95
CA LEU A 165 -18.02 -15.60 15.87
C LEU A 165 -18.25 -17.05 15.38
N SER A 166 -17.77 -17.40 14.19
CA SER A 166 -17.92 -18.74 13.62
C SER A 166 -16.76 -19.64 14.01
N PHE A 167 -17.02 -20.86 14.48
CA PHE A 167 -16.00 -21.90 14.74
C PHE A 167 -15.09 -22.24 13.54
N ARG A 168 -15.40 -21.72 12.33
CA ARG A 168 -14.60 -21.88 11.11
C ARG A 168 -13.90 -20.59 10.66
N SER A 169 -13.88 -19.55 11.49
CA SER A 169 -13.34 -18.23 11.14
C SER A 169 -11.89 -18.29 10.65
N ILE A 170 -11.07 -19.17 11.24
CA ILE A 170 -9.63 -19.35 10.96
C ILE A 170 -9.32 -19.90 9.54
N VAL A 171 -10.30 -20.49 8.84
CA VAL A 171 -10.08 -21.17 7.54
C VAL A 171 -9.76 -20.20 6.40
N HIS A 172 -10.15 -18.93 6.55
CA HIS A 172 -10.13 -17.93 5.49
C HIS A 172 -9.23 -16.73 5.79
N LYS A 173 -8.18 -16.93 6.59
CA LYS A 173 -7.17 -15.90 6.86
C LYS A 173 -6.38 -15.56 5.58
N ILE A 174 -6.26 -14.26 5.30
CA ILE A 174 -5.52 -13.70 4.17
C ILE A 174 -4.26 -13.05 4.73
N ALA A 175 -3.12 -13.41 4.19
CA ALA A 175 -1.86 -12.74 4.45
C ALA A 175 -1.66 -11.60 3.45
N ILE A 176 -1.37 -10.42 3.97
CA ILE A 176 -1.19 -9.20 3.19
C ILE A 176 0.20 -8.64 3.51
N PHE A 177 1.02 -8.53 2.48
CA PHE A 177 2.26 -7.75 2.52
C PHE A 177 2.02 -6.43 1.81
N TYR A 178 2.41 -5.35 2.46
CA TYR A 178 2.29 -3.99 1.94
C TYR A 178 3.49 -3.17 2.39
N TYR A 179 3.73 -2.05 1.75
CA TYR A 179 4.83 -1.17 2.11
C TYR A 179 4.41 0.29 2.15
N THR A 180 5.15 1.08 2.91
CA THR A 180 5.17 2.53 2.80
C THR A 180 6.60 2.98 2.52
N LEU A 181 6.76 4.16 1.94
CA LEU A 181 8.08 4.78 1.81
C LEU A 181 8.32 5.67 3.02
N ARG A 182 9.41 5.39 3.74
CA ARG A 182 9.87 6.25 4.84
C ARG A 182 10.38 7.60 4.36
N ASN A 183 10.75 7.73 3.09
CA ASN A 183 11.04 9.01 2.47
C ASN A 183 9.87 10.00 2.57
N LEU A 184 8.64 9.53 2.76
CA LEU A 184 7.49 10.41 2.96
C LEU A 184 7.52 11.05 4.35
N SER A 185 7.02 12.28 4.46
CA SER A 185 7.00 12.98 5.75
C SER A 185 6.16 12.16 6.74
N PRO A 186 6.56 12.04 8.02
CA PRO A 186 5.85 11.21 9.00
C PRO A 186 4.34 11.45 9.07
N LYS A 187 3.91 12.69 8.81
CA LYS A 187 2.47 13.07 8.73
C LYS A 187 1.68 12.36 7.62
N TYR A 188 2.35 11.79 6.62
CA TYR A 188 1.74 11.08 5.49
C TYR A 188 1.93 9.56 5.56
N CYS A 189 2.84 9.05 6.38
CA CYS A 189 3.14 7.62 6.49
C CYS A 189 1.96 6.79 7.01
N SER A 190 1.04 7.41 7.75
CA SER A 190 -0.20 6.80 8.25
C SER A 190 -1.42 7.02 7.34
N HIS A 191 -1.25 7.73 6.22
CA HIS A 191 -2.34 7.97 5.29
C HIS A 191 -2.51 6.76 4.36
N ASN A 192 -3.75 6.28 4.17
CA ASN A 192 -4.03 5.10 3.33
C ASN A 192 -3.45 5.19 1.92
N ALA A 193 -3.35 6.40 1.35
CA ALA A 193 -2.76 6.64 0.03
C ALA A 193 -1.25 6.35 -0.05
N ALA A 194 -0.54 6.32 1.09
CA ALA A 194 0.89 6.01 1.16
C ALA A 194 1.16 4.50 1.29
N ILE A 195 0.13 3.69 1.57
CA ILE A 195 0.22 2.24 1.72
C ILE A 195 0.05 1.58 0.36
N GLN A 196 1.07 0.86 -0.08
CA GLN A 196 1.11 0.16 -1.36
C GLN A 196 1.16 -1.34 -1.13
N LEU A 197 0.35 -2.10 -1.86
CA LEU A 197 0.35 -3.56 -1.73
C LEU A 197 1.62 -4.15 -2.38
N VAL A 198 2.11 -5.25 -1.80
CA VAL A 198 3.21 -6.06 -2.34
C VAL A 198 2.67 -7.41 -2.81
N THR A 199 2.07 -8.17 -1.90
CA THR A 199 1.58 -9.52 -2.17
C THR A 199 0.37 -9.82 -1.30
N VAL A 200 -0.68 -10.40 -1.90
CA VAL A 200 -1.86 -10.91 -1.21
C VAL A 200 -1.98 -12.42 -1.46
N THR A 201 -2.11 -13.19 -0.37
CA THR A 201 -2.26 -14.65 -0.44
C THR A 201 -3.08 -15.18 0.72
N LYS A 202 -3.44 -16.46 0.71
CA LYS A 202 -4.01 -17.09 1.91
C LYS A 202 -2.89 -17.35 2.91
N SER A 203 -3.11 -17.08 4.20
CA SER A 203 -2.10 -17.38 5.24
C SER A 203 -1.74 -18.87 5.28
N SER A 204 -2.69 -19.75 4.93
CA SER A 204 -2.40 -21.18 4.77
C SER A 204 -1.39 -21.50 3.65
N TYR A 205 -1.27 -20.66 2.63
CA TYR A 205 -0.30 -20.83 1.55
C TYR A 205 1.10 -20.41 2.01
N LEU A 206 1.24 -19.34 2.81
CA LEU A 206 2.50 -19.01 3.46
C LEU A 206 3.04 -20.18 4.29
N ASN A 207 2.20 -20.79 5.12
CA ASN A 207 2.60 -21.94 5.94
C ASN A 207 3.00 -23.17 5.12
N ASN A 208 2.38 -23.37 3.95
CA ASN A 208 2.64 -24.54 3.10
C ASN A 208 3.85 -24.38 2.17
N TYR A 209 4.15 -23.14 1.75
CA TYR A 209 5.10 -22.86 0.68
C TYR A 209 6.29 -22.00 1.12
N GLY A 210 6.21 -21.38 2.29
CA GLY A 210 7.25 -20.49 2.83
C GLY A 210 7.20 -19.07 2.26
N LEU A 211 7.84 -18.15 2.99
CA LEU A 211 8.00 -16.75 2.60
C LEU A 211 8.81 -16.61 1.32
N GLU A 212 9.90 -17.38 1.18
CA GLU A 212 10.79 -17.32 0.03
C GLU A 212 10.04 -17.49 -1.29
N LYS A 213 9.14 -18.48 -1.37
CA LYS A 213 8.37 -18.74 -2.60
C LYS A 213 7.31 -17.67 -2.85
N VAL A 214 6.68 -17.17 -1.79
CA VAL A 214 5.60 -16.18 -1.90
C VAL A 214 6.13 -14.79 -2.25
N LEU A 215 7.24 -14.38 -1.64
CA LEU A 215 7.83 -13.05 -1.83
C LEU A 215 8.96 -13.02 -2.86
N LYS A 216 9.20 -14.14 -3.57
CA LYS A 216 10.30 -14.28 -4.53
C LYS A 216 10.41 -13.09 -5.47
N SER A 217 9.33 -12.73 -6.15
CA SER A 217 9.36 -11.66 -7.13
C SER A 217 9.59 -10.29 -6.53
N PHE A 218 9.09 -10.04 -5.32
CA PHE A 218 9.37 -8.81 -4.59
C PHE A 218 10.86 -8.73 -4.21
N MET A 219 11.42 -9.78 -3.62
CA MET A 219 12.83 -9.82 -3.23
C MET A 219 13.78 -9.74 -4.42
N GLU A 220 13.40 -10.30 -5.58
CA GLU A 220 14.15 -10.13 -6.83
C GLU A 220 14.19 -8.66 -7.28
N ARG A 221 13.10 -7.90 -7.11
CA ARG A 221 13.09 -6.46 -7.42
C ARG A 221 13.88 -5.65 -6.39
N ILE A 222 13.82 -6.00 -5.11
CA ILE A 222 14.65 -5.39 -4.06
C ILE A 222 16.15 -5.58 -4.37
N SER A 223 16.57 -6.80 -4.74
CA SER A 223 17.95 -7.08 -5.12
C SER A 223 18.45 -6.23 -6.29
N VAL A 224 17.60 -5.96 -7.29
CA VAL A 224 17.92 -5.03 -8.39
C VAL A 224 18.05 -3.60 -7.86
N LEU A 225 17.11 -3.17 -7.01
CA LEU A 225 17.09 -1.83 -6.43
C LEU A 225 18.31 -1.56 -5.54
N GLU A 226 18.81 -2.58 -4.83
CA GLU A 226 19.98 -2.49 -3.96
C GLU A 226 21.30 -2.42 -4.76
N LYS A 227 21.46 -3.30 -5.75
CA LYS A 227 22.73 -3.48 -6.47
C LYS A 227 22.93 -2.50 -7.61
N ASP A 228 21.91 -2.41 -8.46
CA ASP A 228 22.00 -1.66 -9.71
C ASP A 228 21.26 -0.33 -9.60
N GLY A 229 20.28 -0.21 -8.70
CA GLY A 229 19.30 0.87 -8.72
C GLY A 229 18.29 0.71 -9.87
N ALA A 230 17.17 1.43 -9.77
CA ALA A 230 16.11 1.43 -10.78
C ALA A 230 15.94 2.83 -11.40
N GLU A 231 15.57 2.87 -12.68
CA GLU A 231 15.29 4.13 -13.40
C GLU A 231 13.81 4.50 -13.23
N PHE A 232 13.57 5.74 -12.85
CA PHE A 232 12.24 6.35 -12.67
C PHE A 232 12.13 7.62 -13.52
N VAL A 233 10.93 7.89 -14.02
CA VAL A 233 10.61 9.12 -14.75
C VAL A 233 9.88 10.07 -13.82
N VAL A 234 10.51 11.18 -13.47
CA VAL A 234 9.93 12.23 -12.61
C VAL A 234 9.91 13.54 -13.38
N LYS A 235 8.72 14.11 -13.58
CA LYS A 235 8.53 15.38 -14.32
C LYS A 235 9.26 15.38 -15.68
N GLY A 236 9.19 14.26 -16.40
CA GLY A 236 9.83 14.07 -17.71
C GLY A 236 11.35 13.81 -17.68
N LYS A 237 11.98 13.76 -16.51
CA LYS A 237 13.41 13.45 -16.35
C LYS A 237 13.59 12.03 -15.84
N LYS A 238 14.55 11.31 -16.44
CA LYS A 238 15.00 10.01 -15.95
C LYS A 238 15.96 10.23 -14.78
N ILE A 239 15.65 9.59 -13.66
CA ILE A 239 16.49 9.56 -12.47
C ILE A 239 16.71 8.11 -12.09
N ARG A 240 17.91 7.78 -11.61
CA ARG A 240 18.22 6.45 -11.10
C ARG A 240 18.31 6.55 -9.59
N LEU A 241 17.59 5.67 -8.89
CA LEU A 241 17.62 5.60 -7.43
C LEU A 241 17.89 4.17 -6.99
N ASN A 242 18.70 4.04 -5.95
CA ASN A 242 18.84 2.81 -5.20
C ASN A 242 17.86 2.81 -4.02
N GLY A 243 17.79 1.68 -3.33
CA GLY A 243 16.89 1.53 -2.19
C GLY A 243 16.88 0.11 -1.66
N THR A 244 16.34 -0.04 -0.47
CA THR A 244 16.29 -1.32 0.25
C THR A 244 15.10 -1.35 1.20
N ILE A 245 14.85 -2.51 1.80
CA ILE A 245 13.92 -2.65 2.92
C ILE A 245 14.63 -2.13 4.17
N TRP A 246 14.19 -0.98 4.67
CA TRP A 246 14.72 -0.40 5.91
C TRP A 246 14.27 -1.21 7.13
N LEU A 247 12.97 -1.51 7.21
CA LEU A 247 12.40 -2.23 8.33
C LEU A 247 11.27 -3.14 7.86
N THR A 248 11.16 -4.30 8.50
CA THR A 248 9.97 -5.15 8.38
C THR A 248 9.17 -5.10 9.67
N LEU A 249 7.91 -4.69 9.57
CA LEU A 249 6.98 -4.44 10.65
C LEU A 249 5.84 -5.46 10.63
N ALA A 250 5.51 -6.00 11.79
CA ALA A 250 4.47 -7.00 11.92
C ALA A 250 4.00 -7.06 13.38
N ASP A 251 2.80 -7.59 13.61
CA ASP A 251 2.37 -7.93 14.97
C ASP A 251 3.29 -9.00 15.59
N ASN A 252 3.12 -9.30 16.88
CA ASN A 252 4.01 -10.24 17.56
C ASN A 252 4.02 -11.65 16.93
N LEU A 253 2.87 -12.14 16.46
CA LEU A 253 2.77 -13.49 15.91
C LEU A 253 3.39 -13.56 14.51
N ALA A 254 3.07 -12.58 13.67
CA ALA A 254 3.62 -12.40 12.34
C ALA A 254 5.13 -12.12 12.38
N SER A 255 5.61 -11.31 13.33
CA SER A 255 7.05 -11.10 13.57
C SER A 255 7.78 -12.39 13.92
N HIS A 256 7.17 -13.25 14.74
CA HIS A 256 7.73 -14.57 15.03
C HIS A 256 7.82 -15.44 13.77
N PHE A 257 6.77 -15.44 12.95
CA PHE A 257 6.75 -16.18 11.68
C PHE A 257 7.84 -15.68 10.71
N LEU A 258 7.96 -14.37 10.52
CA LEU A 258 8.98 -13.75 9.67
C LEU A 258 10.40 -14.10 10.12
N GLY A 259 10.65 -14.11 11.43
CA GLY A 259 11.93 -14.50 12.00
C GLY A 259 12.19 -16.01 12.05
N GLY A 260 11.29 -16.85 11.53
CA GLY A 260 11.42 -18.31 11.56
C GLY A 260 11.27 -18.92 12.97
N TYR A 261 10.70 -18.17 13.91
CA TYR A 261 10.50 -18.62 15.30
C TYR A 261 9.24 -19.48 15.46
N LYS A 262 9.25 -20.32 16.48
CA LYS A 262 8.03 -21.05 16.92
C LYS A 262 6.99 -20.06 17.45
N SER A 263 5.71 -20.43 17.28
CA SER A 263 4.60 -19.64 17.81
C SER A 263 4.66 -19.50 19.33
N LEU A 264 4.19 -18.35 19.83
CA LEU A 264 4.19 -18.00 21.26
C LEU A 264 3.54 -19.06 22.15
N SER A 265 2.49 -19.74 21.66
CA SER A 265 1.80 -20.79 22.42
C SER A 265 2.65 -22.03 22.66
N SER A 266 3.51 -22.39 21.70
CA SER A 266 4.27 -23.65 21.71
C SER A 266 5.75 -23.50 22.08
N THR A 267 6.29 -22.28 22.07
CA THR A 267 7.70 -22.01 22.38
C THR A 267 7.99 -21.94 23.88
N LEU A 268 9.15 -22.44 24.31
CA LEU A 268 9.67 -22.24 25.67
C LEU A 268 10.09 -20.78 25.88
N ARG A 269 10.79 -20.22 24.90
CA ARG A 269 11.32 -18.84 24.88
C ARG A 269 10.26 -17.94 24.25
N LYS A 270 9.59 -17.14 25.08
CA LYS A 270 8.42 -16.34 24.70
C LYS A 270 8.80 -15.04 24.01
N CYS A 271 9.92 -14.42 24.40
CA CYS A 271 10.39 -13.17 23.81
C CYS A 271 11.58 -13.41 22.89
N ARG A 272 11.52 -12.88 21.65
CA ARG A 272 12.62 -12.95 20.67
C ARG A 272 13.82 -12.05 20.99
N PHE A 273 13.62 -11.05 21.86
CA PHE A 273 14.65 -10.09 22.23
C PHE A 273 15.42 -10.54 23.47
N CYS A 274 14.73 -10.83 24.57
CA CYS A 274 15.36 -11.18 25.85
C CYS A 274 15.34 -12.67 26.18
N MET A 275 14.76 -13.52 25.32
CA MET A 275 14.72 -14.98 25.51
C MET A 275 14.02 -15.41 26.83
N ALA A 276 13.13 -14.57 27.36
CA ALA A 276 12.36 -14.85 28.56
C ALA A 276 11.48 -16.11 28.42
N VAL A 277 11.37 -16.90 29.49
CA VAL A 277 10.36 -17.97 29.60
C VAL A 277 9.07 -17.46 30.24
N ALA A 278 8.02 -18.28 30.23
CA ALA A 278 6.72 -17.91 30.81
C ALA A 278 6.79 -17.50 32.29
N GLN A 279 7.74 -18.05 33.05
CA GLN A 279 7.98 -17.65 34.44
C GLN A 279 8.63 -16.27 34.54
N ASP A 280 9.61 -15.97 33.68
CA ASP A 280 10.26 -14.66 33.63
C ASP A 280 9.23 -13.56 33.31
N MET A 281 8.29 -13.81 32.40
CA MET A 281 7.26 -12.80 32.05
C MET A 281 6.30 -12.47 33.20
N LYS A 282 6.25 -13.31 34.25
CA LYS A 282 5.44 -13.07 35.45
C LYS A 282 6.21 -12.35 36.55
N SER A 283 7.54 -12.43 36.56
CA SER A 283 8.38 -12.01 37.69
C SER A 283 9.46 -11.00 37.33
N LYS A 284 9.76 -10.80 36.04
CA LYS A 284 10.79 -9.89 35.53
C LYS A 284 10.14 -8.93 34.54
N ALA A 285 9.81 -7.74 35.01
CA ALA A 285 9.56 -6.60 34.12
C ALA A 285 10.93 -6.00 33.77
N LEU A 286 11.38 -6.21 32.54
CA LEU A 286 12.51 -5.47 31.99
C LEU A 286 11.93 -4.32 31.16
N GLU A 287 11.82 -3.14 31.76
CA GLU A 287 11.62 -1.87 31.05
C GLU A 287 12.97 -1.36 30.52
N ASN A 288 13.66 -2.15 29.70
CA ASN A 288 14.75 -1.57 28.91
C ASN A 288 14.12 -0.95 27.67
N ILE A 289 13.69 0.29 27.86
CA ILE A 289 13.33 1.24 26.81
C ILE A 289 14.54 1.28 25.86
N TYR A 290 14.31 0.91 24.61
CA TYR A 290 15.31 0.89 23.54
C TYR A 290 16.12 2.20 23.56
N SER A 291 17.42 2.07 23.77
CA SER A 291 18.44 3.13 23.61
C SER A 291 18.98 3.11 22.19
#